data_AF-A0A087FXJ8-F1
#
_entry.id   AF-A0A087FXJ8-F1
#
_cell.length_a   1.000
_cell.length_b   1.000
_cell.length_c   1.000
_cell.angle_alpha   90.00
_cell.angle_beta   90.00
_cell.angle_gamma   90.00
#
_symmetry.space_group_name_H-M   'P 1'
#
loop_
_entity.id
_entity.type
_entity.pdbx_description
1 polymer ?
#
loop_
_entity_poly.entity_id
_entity_poly.type
_entity_poly.pdbx_seq_one_letter_code
_entity_poly.pdbx_strand_id
1 'polypeptide(L)' 'MSPLAPPPLRKSKKDFSTAIPERKKSPNRVVVDDATNDDNSVVSLHPATMEKLQLFRGDTILIK' A
#
# COMPACT_ATOMS: atom_id res chain seq x y z
N MET A 1 -17.96 31.40 51.49
CA MET A 1 -17.01 30.27 51.36
C MET A 1 -17.34 29.51 50.08
N SER A 2 -16.49 29.63 49.07
CA SER A 2 -16.35 28.73 47.92
C SER A 2 -14.88 28.25 47.93
N PRO A 3 -14.45 27.17 47.24
CA PRO A 3 -15.09 26.52 46.08
C PRO A 3 -14.94 24.98 46.03
N LEU A 4 -15.68 24.29 45.15
CA LEU A 4 -15.12 23.11 44.45
C LEU A 4 -15.86 22.87 43.13
N ALA A 5 -15.32 23.45 42.06
CA ALA A 5 -15.62 23.00 40.71
C ALA A 5 -14.87 21.67 40.47
N PRO A 6 -15.50 20.63 39.90
CA PRO A 6 -14.77 19.43 39.52
C PRO A 6 -13.78 19.77 38.39
N PRO A 7 -12.53 19.25 38.44
CA PRO A 7 -11.57 19.48 37.36
C PRO A 7 -12.08 18.82 36.08
N PRO A 8 -11.94 19.47 34.90
CA PRO A 8 -12.22 18.78 33.64
C PRO A 8 -11.20 17.64 33.48
N LEU A 9 -11.72 16.43 33.31
CA LEU A 9 -10.96 15.23 33.03
C LEU A 9 -10.07 15.49 31.80
N ARG A 10 -8.76 15.48 32.06
CA ARG A 10 -7.71 15.63 31.05
C ARG A 10 -7.97 14.61 29.95
N LYS A 11 -8.19 15.09 28.71
CA LYS A 11 -8.24 14.25 27.51
C LYS A 11 -6.86 13.60 27.32
N SER A 12 -6.69 12.44 27.93
CA SER A 12 -5.56 11.56 27.73
C SER A 12 -5.56 11.12 26.27
N LYS A 13 -4.59 11.69 25.55
CA LYS A 13 -3.79 11.09 24.48
C LYS A 13 -4.55 10.12 23.58
N LYS A 14 -4.81 10.55 22.34
CA LYS A 14 -5.18 9.67 21.22
C LYS A 14 -4.17 8.51 21.20
N ASP A 15 -4.63 7.32 21.54
CA ASP A 15 -3.88 6.10 21.35
C ASP A 15 -3.74 5.89 19.85
N PHE A 16 -2.62 6.37 19.29
CA PHE A 16 -2.12 5.96 17.98
C PHE A 16 -1.59 4.52 18.04
N SER A 17 -2.33 3.62 18.68
CA SER A 17 -1.91 2.24 18.94
C SER A 17 -2.75 1.24 18.17
N THR A 18 -2.95 1.55 16.90
CA THR A 18 -3.11 0.53 15.85
C THR A 18 -2.51 1.09 14.58
N ALA A 19 -1.26 1.58 14.69
CA ALA A 19 -0.35 1.61 13.55
C ALA A 19 -0.04 0.15 13.18
N ILE A 20 -1.05 -0.55 12.64
CA ILE A 20 -0.80 -1.67 11.75
C ILE A 20 0.08 -1.05 10.67
N PRO A 21 1.34 -1.46 10.50
CA PRO A 21 2.07 -1.07 9.30
C PRO A 21 1.23 -1.65 8.18
N GLU A 22 0.46 -0.80 7.47
CA GLU A 22 -0.18 -1.16 6.22
C GLU A 22 0.96 -1.73 5.40
N ARG A 23 1.02 -3.06 5.31
CA ARG A 23 2.15 -3.84 4.79
C ARG A 23 2.65 -3.07 3.61
N LYS A 24 3.83 -2.44 3.72
CA LYS A 24 4.42 -1.59 2.68
C LYS A 24 4.04 -2.25 1.36
N LYS A 25 3.11 -1.64 0.62
CA LYS A 25 2.60 -2.22 -0.62
C LYS A 25 3.84 -2.43 -1.44
N SER A 26 4.31 -3.67 -1.50
CA SER A 26 5.53 -3.99 -2.20
C SER A 26 5.24 -3.54 -3.63
N PRO A 27 6.08 -2.68 -4.23
CA PRO A 27 5.78 -2.11 -5.54
C PRO A 27 5.59 -3.22 -6.60
N ASN A 28 6.10 -4.42 -6.31
CA ASN A 28 6.01 -5.65 -7.10
C ASN A 28 4.69 -6.40 -6.93
N ARG A 29 3.76 -5.94 -6.09
CA ARG A 29 2.45 -6.61 -5.92
C ARG A 29 1.47 -6.09 -6.96
N VAL A 30 1.41 -6.80 -8.07
CA VAL A 30 0.48 -6.55 -9.17
C VAL A 30 -0.75 -7.44 -9.01
N VAL A 31 -1.90 -6.99 -9.50
CA VAL A 31 -3.14 -7.78 -9.54
C VAL A 31 -3.25 -8.45 -10.90
N VAL A 32 -3.73 -9.70 -10.93
CA VAL A 32 -3.98 -10.44 -12.17
C VAL A 32 -5.25 -9.89 -12.82
N ASP A 33 -5.17 -9.55 -14.10
CA ASP A 33 -6.28 -9.09 -14.94
C ASP A 33 -6.35 -9.96 -16.21
N ASP A 34 -7.49 -9.91 -16.90
CA ASP A 34 -7.70 -10.69 -18.11
C ASP A 34 -6.86 -10.15 -19.27
N ALA A 35 -6.05 -11.00 -19.89
CA ALA A 35 -5.16 -10.58 -20.96
C ALA A 35 -5.90 -10.55 -22.30
N THR A 36 -5.80 -9.43 -23.02
CA THR A 36 -6.35 -9.32 -24.39
C THR A 36 -5.51 -10.02 -25.46
N ASN A 37 -4.37 -10.60 -25.09
CA ASN A 37 -3.44 -11.31 -25.97
C ASN A 37 -3.20 -12.73 -25.46
N ASP A 38 -3.21 -13.72 -26.35
CA ASP A 38 -3.14 -15.17 -26.04
C ASP A 38 -1.70 -15.68 -25.85
N ASP A 39 -0.73 -14.77 -25.62
CA ASP A 39 0.67 -15.14 -25.48
C ASP A 39 1.02 -15.42 -24.02
N ASN A 40 1.33 -16.68 -23.70
CA ASN A 40 1.67 -17.13 -22.34
C ASN A 40 3.04 -16.62 -21.84
N SER A 41 3.85 -16.01 -22.71
CA SER A 41 5.19 -15.50 -22.38
C SER A 41 5.23 -13.98 -22.19
N VAL A 42 4.14 -13.27 -22.52
CA VAL A 42 4.07 -11.80 -22.45
C VAL A 42 3.06 -11.35 -21.41
N VAL A 43 3.51 -10.48 -20.50
CA VAL A 43 2.65 -9.82 -19.52
C VAL A 43 2.50 -8.34 -19.87
N SER A 44 1.26 -7.86 -19.89
CA SER A 44 0.97 -6.44 -20.11
C SER A 44 0.92 -5.69 -18.78
N LEU A 45 1.73 -4.65 -18.64
CA LEU A 45 1.73 -3.76 -17.48
C LEU A 45 1.45 -2.32 -17.91
N HIS A 46 0.91 -1.51 -17.00
CA HIS A 46 0.75 -0.08 -17.24
C HIS A 46 2.14 0.61 -17.27
N PRO A 47 2.41 1.57 -18.18
CA PRO A 47 3.72 2.22 -18.30
C PRO A 47 4.23 2.83 -16.99
N ALA A 48 3.34 3.42 -16.19
CA ALA A 48 3.71 4.00 -14.89
C ALA A 48 4.16 2.93 -13.86
N THR A 49 3.70 1.68 -13.98
CA THR A 49 4.15 0.57 -13.12
C THR A 49 5.46 -0.01 -13.62
N MET A 50 5.67 -0.08 -14.94
CA MET A 50 6.95 -0.46 -15.53
C MET A 50 8.07 0.48 -15.08
N GLU A 51 7.84 1.79 -15.12
CA GLU A 51 8.84 2.79 -14.74
C GLU A 51 9.20 2.72 -13.24
N LYS A 52 8.19 2.48 -12.38
CA LYS A 52 8.40 2.30 -10.93
C LYS A 52 9.17 1.04 -10.57
N LEU A 53 8.97 -0.03 -11.33
CA LEU A 53 9.69 -1.30 -11.17
C LEU A 53 10.99 -1.35 -11.99
N GLN A 54 11.27 -0.28 -12.74
CA GLN A 54 12.41 -0.17 -13.66
C GLN A 54 12.50 -1.34 -14.65
N LEU A 55 11.33 -1.81 -15.11
CA LEU A 55 11.21 -2.85 -16.12
C LEU A 55 11.12 -2.21 -17.51
N PHE A 56 11.86 -2.77 -18.46
CA PHE A 56 11.82 -2.38 -19.86
C PHE A 56 11.21 -3.48 -20.73
N ARG A 57 10.79 -3.11 -21.94
CA ARG A 57 10.26 -4.08 -22.90
C ARG A 57 11.36 -5.08 -23.28
N GLY A 58 11.11 -6.36 -23.06
CA GLY A 58 12.06 -7.44 -23.33
C GLY A 58 12.74 -8.01 -22.10
N ASP A 59 12.53 -7.42 -20.91
CA ASP A 59 13.02 -8.00 -19.66
C ASP A 59 12.26 -9.30 -19.32
N THR A 60 13.00 -10.29 -18.81
CA THR A 60 12.41 -11.52 -18.29
C THR A 60 12.09 -11.35 -16.81
N ILE A 61 10.85 -11.62 -16.43
CA ILE A 61 10.36 -11.46 -15.06
C ILE A 61 10.08 -12.81 -14.42
N LEU A 62 10.45 -12.96 -13.14
CA LEU A 62 10.08 -14.10 -12.33
C LEU A 62 8.78 -13.79 -11.58
N ILE A 63 7.74 -14.57 -11.86
CA ILE A 63 6.46 -14.50 -11.14
C ILE A 63 6.44 -15.64 -10.12
N LYS A 64 6.10 -15.35 -8.87
CA LYS A 64 5.98 -16.32 -7.78
C LYS A 64 4.70 -16.11 -7.00
#